data_AF-A0A0D0VAW1-F1
#
_entry.id   AF-A0A0D0VAW1-F1
#
_cell.length_a   1.000
_cell.length_b   1.000
_cell.length_c   1.000
_cell.angle_alpha   90.00
_cell.angle_beta   90.00
_cell.angle_gamma   90.00
#
_symmetry.space_group_name_H-M   'P 1'
#
loop_
_entity.id
_entity.type
_entity.pdbx_description
1 polymer ?
#
loop_
_entity_poly.entity_id
_entity_poly.type
_entity_poly.pdbx_seq_one_letter_code
_entity_poly.pdbx_strand_id
1 'polypeptide(L)'
;GDLLRAERSREGSMYGAMITEYITEGKIVPMEVTIKLLENAMTETLSSPPSAPGWSNGFGRFLIDGFPRKMDQALKFDESVCKSSFVLFFSTSEEILLQRLLERGKTSGREDDNKESIVKRFRTFLETSMPVVDHYRERNKVVEIDSSPSIDEVYAVVKREMDARLPKKGPANE
;
A
#
# COMPACT_ATOMS: atom_id res chain seq x y z
N GLY A 1 1.93 -3.57 4.54
CA GLY A 1 2.42 -4.96 4.68
C GLY A 1 3.52 -5.08 5.72
N ASP A 2 4.56 -4.27 5.62
CA ASP A 2 5.70 -4.32 6.56
C ASP A 2 5.32 -3.96 7.99
N LEU A 3 4.46 -2.95 8.19
CA LEU A 3 3.95 -2.63 9.54
C LEU A 3 3.29 -3.82 10.23
N LEU A 4 2.51 -4.63 9.50
CA LEU A 4 1.88 -5.83 10.04
C LEU A 4 2.93 -6.90 10.38
N ARG A 5 3.92 -7.13 9.51
CA ARG A 5 5.00 -8.09 9.77
C ARG A 5 5.87 -7.66 10.96
N ALA A 6 6.16 -6.37 11.08
CA ALA A 6 6.90 -5.82 12.22
C ALA A 6 6.10 -5.99 13.52
N GLU A 7 4.81 -5.66 13.53
CA GLU A 7 3.95 -5.84 14.71
C GLU A 7 3.81 -7.32 15.08
N ARG A 8 3.73 -8.22 14.08
CA ARG A 8 3.74 -9.67 14.30
C ARG A 8 5.00 -10.16 15.01
N SER A 9 6.15 -9.62 14.64
CA SER A 9 7.45 -10.00 15.20
C SER A 9 7.80 -9.24 16.48
N ARG A 10 6.97 -8.29 16.92
CA ARG A 10 7.22 -7.49 18.13
C ARG A 10 6.93 -8.32 19.38
N GLU A 11 7.93 -8.42 20.26
CA GLU A 11 7.79 -9.09 21.54
C GLU A 11 6.65 -8.46 22.37
N GLY A 12 5.79 -9.32 22.93
CA GLY A 12 4.62 -8.88 23.70
C GLY A 12 3.49 -8.25 22.89
N SER A 13 3.50 -8.36 21.55
CA SER A 13 2.37 -7.89 20.74
C SER A 13 1.10 -8.69 21.04
N MET A 14 0.02 -7.97 21.38
CA MET A 14 -1.32 -8.54 21.52
C MET A 14 -1.94 -8.96 20.17
N TYR A 15 -1.41 -8.45 19.05
CA TYR A 15 -1.95 -8.71 17.72
C TYR A 15 -1.16 -9.76 16.93
N GLY A 16 0.02 -10.17 17.41
CA GLY A 16 0.94 -10.98 16.60
C GLY A 16 0.37 -12.32 16.13
N ALA A 17 -0.34 -13.04 16.99
CA ALA A 17 -0.99 -14.30 16.62
C ALA A 17 -2.10 -14.10 15.56
N MET A 18 -2.98 -13.11 15.76
CA MET A 18 -4.04 -12.75 14.81
C MET A 18 -3.46 -12.34 13.45
N ILE A 19 -2.44 -11.47 13.46
CA ILE A 19 -1.79 -11.02 12.22
C ILE A 19 -1.17 -12.21 11.46
N THR A 20 -0.57 -13.16 12.19
CA THR A 20 -0.02 -14.39 11.60
C THR A 20 -1.09 -15.19 10.87
N GLU A 21 -2.19 -15.50 11.55
CA GLU A 21 -3.29 -16.27 10.96
C GLU A 21 -3.83 -15.60 9.69
N TYR A 22 -4.11 -14.30 9.76
CA TYR A 22 -4.71 -13.57 8.65
C TYR A 22 -3.78 -13.48 7.43
N ILE A 23 -2.49 -13.23 7.65
CA ILE A 23 -1.51 -13.17 6.55
C ILE A 23 -1.35 -14.54 5.89
N THR A 24 -1.20 -15.61 6.67
CA THR A 24 -1.02 -16.98 6.14
C THR A 24 -2.24 -17.44 5.35
N GLU A 25 -3.44 -17.09 5.80
CA GLU A 25 -4.70 -17.39 5.12
C GLU A 25 -5.03 -16.45 3.94
N GLY A 26 -4.18 -15.45 3.67
CA GLY A 26 -4.43 -14.45 2.62
C GLY A 26 -5.62 -13.54 2.91
N LYS A 27 -6.08 -13.46 4.17
CA LYS A 27 -7.18 -12.62 4.63
C LYS A 27 -6.72 -11.18 4.90
N ILE A 28 -7.69 -10.26 4.95
CA ILE A 28 -7.44 -8.87 5.31
C ILE A 28 -7.51 -8.71 6.83
N VAL A 29 -6.40 -8.29 7.45
CA VAL A 29 -6.31 -7.97 8.89
C VAL A 29 -7.37 -6.93 9.26
N PRO A 30 -8.01 -7.03 10.46
CA PRO A 30 -9.00 -6.07 10.90
C PRO A 30 -8.56 -4.61 10.74
N MET A 31 -9.53 -3.77 10.39
CA MET A 31 -9.33 -2.38 10.03
C MET A 31 -8.69 -1.58 11.17
N GLU A 32 -9.16 -1.78 12.40
CA GLU A 32 -8.75 -1.03 13.59
C GLU A 32 -7.25 -1.19 13.85
N VAL A 33 -6.75 -2.43 13.73
CA VAL A 33 -5.32 -2.74 13.87
C VAL A 33 -4.52 -2.07 12.75
N THR A 34 -4.97 -2.23 11.50
CA THR A 34 -4.23 -1.71 10.34
C THR A 34 -4.17 -0.18 10.32
N ILE A 35 -5.29 0.49 10.61
CA ILE A 35 -5.36 1.96 10.68
C ILE A 35 -4.52 2.47 11.85
N LYS A 36 -4.58 1.83 13.03
CA LYS A 36 -3.78 2.26 14.18
C LYS A 36 -2.27 2.17 13.89
N LEU A 37 -1.82 1.10 13.25
CA LEU A 37 -0.43 0.94 12.87
C LEU A 37 0.01 2.00 11.84
N LEU A 38 -0.83 2.30 10.85
CA LEU A 38 -0.57 3.36 9.86
C LEU A 38 -0.54 4.74 10.51
N GLU A 39 -1.52 5.06 11.35
CA GLU A 39 -1.61 6.34 12.08
C GLU A 39 -0.37 6.56 12.95
N ASN A 40 0.07 5.54 13.70
CA ASN A 40 1.27 5.61 14.52
C ASN A 40 2.52 5.88 13.66
N ALA A 41 2.70 5.14 12.57
CA ALA A 41 3.86 5.32 11.68
C ALA A 41 3.87 6.70 11.00
N MET A 42 2.70 7.19 10.58
CA MET A 42 2.57 8.54 9.99
C MET A 42 2.86 9.62 11.04
N THR A 43 2.34 9.47 12.27
CA THR A 43 2.56 10.42 13.37
C THR A 43 4.02 10.48 13.78
N GLU A 44 4.69 9.33 13.89
CA GLU A 44 6.13 9.25 14.17
C GLU A 44 6.94 9.96 13.09
N THR A 45 6.64 9.70 11.81
CA THR A 45 7.29 10.37 10.68
C THR A 45 7.08 11.88 10.70
N LEU A 46 5.87 12.35 11.04
CA LEU A 46 5.58 13.79 11.17
C LEU A 46 6.29 14.44 12.36
N SER A 47 6.52 13.68 13.44
CA SER A 47 7.22 14.17 14.63
C SER A 47 8.73 14.29 14.41
N SER A 48 9.30 13.49 13.50
CA SER A 48 10.69 13.58 13.05
C SER A 48 10.79 13.46 11.52
N PRO A 49 10.44 14.51 10.77
CA PRO A 49 10.40 14.48 9.31
C PRO A 49 11.76 14.14 8.68
N PRO A 50 11.80 13.32 7.61
CA PRO A 50 13.03 13.05 6.89
C PRO A 50 13.52 14.29 6.13
N SER A 51 14.84 14.47 6.07
CA SER A 51 15.50 15.48 5.23
C SER A 51 15.49 15.06 3.75
N ALA A 52 14.30 15.02 3.13
CA ALA A 52 14.10 14.58 1.76
C ALA A 52 13.22 15.58 0.96
N PRO A 53 13.37 15.65 -0.38
CA PRO A 53 12.47 16.44 -1.22
C PRO A 53 11.00 16.08 -0.98
N GLY A 54 10.16 17.10 -0.81
CA GLY A 54 8.73 16.92 -0.52
C GLY A 54 8.38 17.01 0.98
N TRP A 55 9.38 17.21 1.85
CA TRP A 55 9.20 17.51 3.26
C TRP A 55 9.66 18.94 3.56
N SER A 56 8.72 19.83 3.93
CA SER A 56 9.01 21.24 4.25
C SER A 56 7.86 21.88 5.02
N ASN A 57 8.16 22.80 5.96
CA ASN A 57 7.17 23.63 6.66
C ASN A 57 6.03 22.83 7.33
N GLY A 58 6.32 21.65 7.87
CA GLY A 58 5.31 20.76 8.46
C GLY A 58 4.44 20.00 7.46
N PHE A 59 4.71 20.14 6.15
CA PHE A 59 4.06 19.38 5.08
C PHE A 59 4.98 18.29 4.56
N GLY A 60 4.43 17.08 4.41
CA GLY A 60 5.11 15.90 3.90
C GLY A 60 4.23 15.11 2.96
N ARG A 61 4.83 14.18 2.20
CA ARG A 61 4.11 13.27 1.31
C ARG A 61 4.30 11.84 1.80
N PHE A 62 3.20 11.09 1.85
CA PHE A 62 3.21 9.67 2.19
C PHE A 62 2.87 8.84 0.96
N LEU A 63 3.59 7.73 0.79
CA LEU A 63 3.20 6.65 -0.10
C LEU A 63 2.72 5.49 0.78
N ILE A 64 1.42 5.22 0.75
CA ILE A 64 0.83 4.15 1.55
C ILE A 64 0.69 2.91 0.66
N ASP A 65 1.65 2.00 0.76
CA ASP A 65 1.69 0.79 -0.07
C ASP A 65 0.77 -0.32 0.47
N GLY A 66 -0.08 -0.83 -0.42
CA GLY A 66 -0.94 -1.98 -0.16
C GLY A 66 -2.08 -1.72 0.80
N PHE A 67 -2.53 -0.47 0.95
CA PHE A 67 -3.71 -0.07 1.72
C PHE A 67 -4.41 1.10 1.01
N PRO A 68 -5.75 1.20 1.03
CA PRO A 68 -6.72 0.28 1.65
C PRO A 68 -6.99 -0.98 0.80
N ARG A 69 -7.33 -2.11 1.45
CA ARG A 69 -7.64 -3.40 0.78
C ARG A 69 -9.11 -3.84 0.92
N LYS A 70 -9.92 -3.00 1.57
CA LYS A 70 -11.34 -3.21 1.78
C LYS A 70 -12.03 -1.85 1.94
N MET A 71 -13.31 -1.78 1.58
CA MET A 71 -14.05 -0.51 1.56
C MET A 71 -14.19 0.16 2.93
N ASP A 72 -14.40 -0.61 4.00
CA ASP A 72 -14.45 -0.08 5.37
C ASP A 72 -13.15 0.64 5.75
N GLN A 73 -12.00 0.05 5.43
CA GLN A 73 -10.68 0.65 5.62
C GLN A 73 -10.54 1.96 4.86
N ALA A 74 -10.98 2.02 3.60
CA ALA A 74 -10.90 3.21 2.77
C ALA A 74 -11.73 4.36 3.38
N LEU A 75 -12.98 4.08 3.74
CA LEU A 75 -13.88 5.08 4.34
C LEU A 75 -13.35 5.56 5.69
N LYS A 76 -12.86 4.65 6.54
CA LYS A 76 -12.37 5.01 7.86
C LYS A 76 -11.06 5.79 7.83
N PHE A 77 -10.17 5.47 6.89
CA PHE A 77 -8.93 6.21 6.70
C PHE A 77 -9.20 7.64 6.22
N ASP A 78 -10.11 7.80 5.25
CA ASP A 78 -10.52 9.13 4.75
C ASP A 78 -11.16 9.98 5.85
N GLU A 79 -11.90 9.36 6.79
CA GLU A 79 -12.52 10.02 7.95
C GLU A 79 -11.50 10.37 9.05
N SER A 80 -10.63 9.43 9.40
CA SER A 80 -9.87 9.48 10.66
C SER A 80 -8.42 9.93 10.50
N VAL A 81 -7.85 9.80 9.29
CA VAL A 81 -6.43 10.07 9.03
C VAL A 81 -6.30 11.19 8.01
N CYS A 82 -6.55 10.91 6.74
CA CYS A 82 -6.56 11.93 5.68
C CYS A 82 -7.19 11.41 4.40
N LYS A 83 -7.66 12.33 3.55
CA LYS A 83 -8.11 11.98 2.20
C LYS A 83 -6.92 11.76 1.28
N SER A 84 -6.93 10.67 0.53
CA SER A 84 -5.91 10.42 -0.51
C SER A 84 -5.96 11.47 -1.62
N SER A 85 -4.79 11.89 -2.12
CA SER A 85 -4.70 12.76 -3.30
C SER A 85 -5.04 11.98 -4.57
N PHE A 86 -4.43 10.81 -4.75
CA PHE A 86 -4.70 9.85 -5.83
C PHE A 86 -4.19 8.46 -5.43
N VAL A 87 -4.53 7.46 -6.22
CA VAL A 87 -4.15 6.05 -6.08
C VAL A 87 -3.35 5.63 -7.31
N LEU A 88 -2.17 5.05 -7.09
CA LEU A 88 -1.43 4.33 -8.13
C LEU A 88 -1.92 2.88 -8.15
N PHE A 89 -2.56 2.49 -9.25
CA PHE A 89 -3.04 1.12 -9.44
C PHE A 89 -2.17 0.41 -10.46
N PHE A 90 -1.37 -0.55 -9.99
CA PHE A 90 -0.52 -1.38 -10.84
C PHE A 90 -1.30 -2.61 -11.29
N SER A 91 -1.57 -2.71 -12.60
CA SER A 91 -2.23 -3.86 -13.21
C SER A 91 -1.23 -4.70 -14.02
N THR A 92 -1.43 -6.00 -14.05
CA THR A 92 -0.71 -6.97 -14.91
C THR A 92 -1.47 -8.31 -14.84
N SER A 93 -1.03 -9.31 -15.60
CA SER A 93 -1.70 -10.61 -15.61
C SER A 93 -1.42 -11.43 -14.35
N GLU A 94 -2.35 -12.32 -14.01
CA GLU A 94 -2.20 -13.23 -12.87
C GLU A 94 -0.97 -14.13 -13.04
N GLU A 95 -0.66 -14.53 -14.28
CA GLU A 95 0.53 -15.36 -14.59
C GLU A 95 1.83 -14.64 -14.21
N ILE A 96 1.95 -13.37 -14.59
CA ILE A 96 3.12 -12.55 -14.25
C ILE A 96 3.22 -12.35 -12.73
N LEU A 97 2.09 -12.06 -12.06
CA LEU A 97 2.07 -11.93 -10.60
C LEU A 97 2.47 -13.22 -9.91
N LEU A 98 1.94 -14.36 -10.34
CA LEU A 98 2.24 -15.66 -9.77
C LEU A 98 3.73 -15.97 -9.88
N GLN A 99 4.32 -15.78 -11.06
CA GLN A 99 5.75 -15.96 -11.27
C GLN A 99 6.58 -15.06 -10.34
N ARG A 100 6.26 -13.76 -10.27
CA ARG A 100 6.98 -12.80 -9.41
C ARG A 100 6.87 -13.15 -7.92
N LEU A 101 5.71 -13.60 -7.47
CA LEU A 101 5.48 -13.98 -6.07
C LEU A 101 6.22 -15.27 -5.70
N LEU A 102 6.24 -16.27 -6.58
CA LEU A 102 7.00 -17.50 -6.36
C LEU A 102 8.52 -17.25 -6.31
N GLU A 103 9.05 -16.43 -7.22
CA GLU A 103 10.47 -16.05 -7.18
C GLU A 103 10.84 -15.27 -5.90
N ARG A 104 9.93 -14.41 -5.44
CA ARG A 104 10.10 -13.70 -4.17
C ARG A 104 10.07 -14.64 -2.97
N GLY A 105 9.21 -15.66 -2.97
CA GLY A 105 9.16 -16.68 -1.92
C GLY A 105 10.49 -17.42 -1.74
N LYS A 106 11.22 -17.68 -2.84
CA LYS A 106 12.54 -18.32 -2.81
C LYS A 106 13.64 -17.48 -2.17
N THR A 107 13.51 -16.15 -2.21
CA THR A 107 14.61 -15.22 -1.87
C THR A 107 14.38 -14.41 -0.60
N SER A 108 13.12 -14.23 -0.18
CA SER A 108 12.77 -13.24 0.85
C SER A 108 12.45 -13.81 2.23
N GLY A 109 12.32 -15.14 2.39
CA GLY A 109 11.87 -15.76 3.64
C GLY A 109 10.40 -15.47 3.98
N ARG A 110 9.59 -15.05 3.00
CA ARG A 110 8.15 -14.81 3.17
C ARG A 110 7.37 -16.12 3.08
N GLU A 111 6.88 -16.58 4.22
CA GLU A 111 6.11 -17.83 4.36
C GLU A 111 4.79 -17.81 3.55
N ASP A 112 4.21 -16.63 3.32
CA ASP A 112 2.96 -16.42 2.59
C ASP A 112 3.11 -16.30 1.07
N ASP A 113 4.33 -16.44 0.54
CA ASP A 113 4.62 -16.49 -0.90
C ASP A 113 4.74 -17.96 -1.40
N ASN A 114 3.79 -18.82 -0.97
CA ASN A 114 3.58 -20.18 -1.48
C ASN A 114 2.35 -20.24 -2.41
N LYS A 115 2.24 -21.27 -3.26
CA LYS A 115 1.21 -21.34 -4.30
C LYS A 115 -0.21 -21.26 -3.74
N GLU A 116 -0.47 -21.98 -2.65
CA GLU A 116 -1.77 -22.04 -1.99
C GLU A 116 -2.18 -20.65 -1.45
N SER A 117 -1.29 -19.97 -0.74
CA SER A 117 -1.52 -18.62 -0.20
C SER A 117 -1.62 -17.56 -1.31
N ILE A 118 -0.85 -17.69 -2.40
CA ILE A 118 -0.89 -16.76 -3.54
C ILE A 118 -2.26 -16.80 -4.22
N VAL A 119 -2.81 -17.99 -4.51
CA VAL A 119 -4.14 -18.13 -5.12
C VAL A 119 -5.22 -17.54 -4.21
N LYS A 120 -5.14 -17.78 -2.88
CA LYS A 120 -6.06 -17.15 -1.92
C LYS A 120 -5.97 -15.63 -1.99
N ARG A 121 -4.76 -15.07 -2.06
CA ARG A 121 -4.52 -13.61 -2.14
C ARG A 121 -5.07 -12.99 -3.42
N PHE A 122 -4.98 -13.65 -4.57
CA PHE A 122 -5.59 -13.16 -5.81
C PHE A 122 -7.12 -13.08 -5.70
N ARG A 123 -7.75 -14.14 -5.20
CA ARG A 123 -9.20 -14.14 -4.96
C ARG A 123 -9.60 -13.02 -3.99
N THR A 124 -8.93 -12.90 -2.86
CA THR A 124 -9.22 -11.82 -1.89
C THR A 124 -9.01 -10.44 -2.51
N PHE A 125 -7.98 -10.25 -3.34
CA PHE A 125 -7.77 -8.99 -4.04
C PHE A 125 -8.95 -8.65 -4.96
N LEU A 126 -9.42 -9.59 -5.78
CA LEU A 126 -10.58 -9.37 -6.67
C LEU A 126 -11.88 -9.13 -5.88
N GLU A 127 -12.11 -9.87 -4.80
CA GLU A 127 -13.36 -9.78 -4.03
C GLU A 127 -13.41 -8.55 -3.12
N THR A 128 -12.28 -8.12 -2.54
CA THR A 128 -12.28 -7.08 -1.50
C THR A 128 -11.53 -5.81 -1.88
N SER A 129 -10.44 -5.93 -2.65
CA SER A 129 -9.58 -4.78 -2.98
C SER A 129 -9.98 -4.10 -4.29
N MET A 130 -10.43 -4.84 -5.31
CA MET A 130 -10.90 -4.23 -6.56
C MET A 130 -12.07 -3.25 -6.38
N PRO A 131 -13.09 -3.53 -5.52
CA PRO A 131 -14.13 -2.55 -5.23
C PRO A 131 -13.59 -1.22 -4.68
N VAL A 132 -12.46 -1.25 -3.98
CA VAL A 132 -11.77 -0.03 -3.50
C VAL A 132 -11.16 0.74 -4.66
N VAL A 133 -10.53 0.04 -5.61
CA VAL A 133 -10.00 0.66 -6.84
C VAL A 133 -11.12 1.31 -7.62
N ASP A 134 -12.25 0.62 -7.81
CA ASP A 134 -13.43 1.15 -8.50
C ASP A 134 -13.99 2.39 -7.81
N HIS A 135 -14.10 2.38 -6.47
CA HIS A 135 -14.52 3.53 -5.68
C HIS A 135 -13.67 4.78 -5.95
N TYR A 136 -12.34 4.65 -6.01
CA TYR A 136 -11.45 5.76 -6.33
C TYR A 136 -11.45 6.10 -7.82
N ARG A 137 -11.69 5.14 -8.71
CA ARG A 137 -11.78 5.34 -10.17
C ARG A 137 -12.97 6.22 -10.53
N GLU A 138 -14.14 5.97 -9.93
CA GLU A 138 -15.35 6.81 -10.07
C GLU A 138 -15.12 8.28 -9.63
N ARG A 139 -14.12 8.51 -8.78
CA ARG A 139 -13.74 9.84 -8.26
C ARG A 139 -12.62 10.50 -9.06
N ASN A 140 -12.22 9.92 -10.20
CA ASN A 140 -11.08 10.36 -11.01
C ASN A 140 -9.76 10.42 -10.22
N LYS A 141 -9.60 9.53 -9.23
CA LYS A 141 -8.41 9.46 -8.38
C LYS A 141 -7.45 8.32 -8.72
N VAL A 142 -7.78 7.46 -9.67
CA VAL A 142 -6.93 6.31 -10.03
C VAL A 142 -6.02 6.67 -11.20
N VAL A 143 -4.74 6.35 -11.04
CA VAL A 143 -3.75 6.30 -12.09
C VAL A 143 -3.43 4.83 -12.33
N GLU A 144 -3.90 4.29 -13.43
CA GLU A 144 -3.63 2.91 -13.79
C GLU A 144 -2.32 2.80 -14.56
N ILE A 145 -1.47 1.84 -14.15
CA ILE A 145 -0.13 1.63 -14.68
C ILE A 145 0.01 0.14 -14.99
N ASP A 146 0.25 -0.18 -16.28
CA ASP A 146 0.65 -1.52 -16.67
C ASP A 146 2.04 -1.82 -16.09
N SER A 147 2.08 -2.85 -15.24
CA SER A 147 3.27 -3.31 -14.53
C SER A 147 3.89 -4.56 -15.16
N SER A 148 3.42 -4.96 -16.34
CA SER A 148 3.98 -6.08 -17.13
C SER A 148 5.40 -5.82 -17.68
N PRO A 149 5.74 -4.60 -18.15
CA PRO A 149 7.07 -4.28 -18.68
C PRO A 149 8.22 -4.33 -17.65
N SER A 150 9.43 -3.95 -18.08
CA SER A 150 10.60 -3.87 -17.18
C SER A 150 10.43 -2.82 -16.09
N ILE A 151 11.19 -2.95 -14.99
CA ILE A 151 11.15 -2.01 -13.86
C ILE A 151 11.42 -0.57 -14.33
N ASP A 152 12.39 -0.37 -15.23
CA ASP A 152 12.76 0.96 -15.72
C ASP A 152 11.64 1.62 -16.53
N GLU A 153 10.94 0.83 -17.37
CA GLU A 153 9.79 1.30 -18.14
C GLU A 153 8.62 1.67 -17.23
N VAL A 154 8.29 0.81 -16.26
CA VAL A 154 7.23 1.06 -15.27
C VAL A 154 7.58 2.30 -14.44
N TYR A 155 8.83 2.44 -13.99
CA TYR A 155 9.28 3.58 -13.22
C TYR A 155 9.21 4.89 -14.00
N ALA A 156 9.57 4.88 -15.28
CA ALA A 156 9.45 6.05 -16.15
C ALA A 156 8.00 6.54 -16.25
N VAL A 157 7.04 5.61 -16.38
CA VAL A 157 5.60 5.92 -16.37
C VAL A 157 5.18 6.49 -15.02
N VAL A 158 5.52 5.82 -13.90
CA VAL A 158 5.20 6.30 -12.55
C VAL A 158 5.69 7.72 -12.35
N LYS A 159 6.96 7.99 -12.68
CA LYS A 159 7.56 9.32 -12.52
C LYS A 159 6.79 10.37 -13.31
N ARG A 160 6.48 10.10 -14.58
CA ARG A 160 5.70 11.01 -15.43
C ARG A 160 4.32 11.30 -14.83
N GLU A 161 3.59 10.28 -14.39
CA GLU A 161 2.25 10.44 -13.83
C GLU A 161 2.27 11.17 -12.47
N MET A 162 3.30 10.94 -11.66
CA MET A 162 3.53 11.66 -10.39
C MET A 162 3.87 13.13 -10.64
N ASP A 163 4.78 13.44 -11.56
CA ASP A 163 5.18 14.81 -11.89
C ASP A 163 4.02 15.64 -12.47
N ALA A 164 3.09 14.99 -13.16
CA ALA A 164 1.90 15.64 -13.72
C ALA A 164 0.84 15.98 -12.65
N ARG A 165 0.78 15.24 -11.54
CA ARG A 165 -0.29 15.34 -10.53
C ARG A 165 0.14 15.99 -9.23
N LEU A 166 1.39 15.77 -8.84
CA LEU A 166 1.92 16.40 -7.65
C LEU A 166 2.19 17.87 -7.99
N PRO A 167 1.79 18.81 -7.13
CA PRO A 167 2.16 20.19 -7.32
C PRO A 167 3.68 20.27 -7.44
N LYS A 168 4.14 20.80 -8.58
CA LYS A 168 5.50 21.33 -8.70
C LYS A 168 5.64 22.32 -7.55
N LYS A 169 6.78 22.32 -6.84
CA LYS A 169 7.08 23.27 -5.75
C LYS A 169 6.36 24.59 -6.04
N GLY A 170 5.44 25.01 -5.17
CA GLY A 170 4.94 26.38 -5.22
C GLY A 170 6.14 27.33 -5.23
N PRO A 171 6.01 28.55 -5.77
CA PRO A 171 7.12 29.49 -5.76
C PRO A 171 7.66 29.56 -4.33
N ALA A 172 8.99 29.52 -4.20
CA ALA A 172 9.61 29.95 -2.97
C ALA A 172 9.15 31.39 -2.77
N ASN A 173 8.18 31.60 -1.87
CA ASN A 173 7.74 32.94 -1.57
C ASN A 173 8.93 33.72 -1.02
N GLU A 174 9.06 34.92 -1.59
CA GLU A 174 9.94 36.04 -1.29
C GLU A 174 10.02 36.38 0.22
#